data_AF-S2Z1D8-F1
#
_entry.id   AF-S2Z1D8-F1
#
_cell.length_a   1.000
_cell.length_b   1.000
_cell.length_c   1.000
_cell.angle_alpha   90.00
_cell.angle_beta   90.00
_cell.angle_gamma   90.00
#
_symmetry.space_group_name_H-M   'P 1'
#
loop_
_entity.id
_entity.type
_entity.pdbx_description
1 polymer ?
#
loop_
_entity_poly.entity_id
_entity_poly.type
_entity_poly.pdbx_seq_one_letter_code
_entity_poly.pdbx_strand_id
1 'polypeptide(L)'
;MLREATRIVGVVPNAAYRHFANRDELLAAVCSAAIGELADRMADGVASVPGRFGDPAAAGERLRAIGAAYFAFARDEPGLFAVAFALPQQHTYPIPDGTADPDRSPLGQLRSALDELVETGVLDPKRRPGLEYPIWSTVHGMAVLAGQGPLRDVPEAERRQLEERTLAMIRETLG
;
A
#
# COMPACT_ATOMS: atom_id res chain seq x y z
N MET A 1 6.20 -15.06 9.47
CA MET A 1 6.81 -14.93 8.13
C MET A 1 6.99 -16.28 7.45
N LEU A 2 8.02 -17.10 7.74
CA LEU A 2 8.25 -18.35 6.98
C LEU A 2 7.11 -19.39 7.10
N ARG A 3 6.50 -19.54 8.29
CA ARG A 3 5.37 -20.46 8.53
C ARG A 3 4.10 -20.10 7.76
N GLU A 4 3.85 -18.81 7.58
CA GLU A 4 2.66 -18.31 6.88
C GLU A 4 2.82 -18.48 5.37
N ALA A 5 4.02 -18.17 4.84
CA ALA A 5 4.36 -18.41 3.44
C ALA A 5 4.35 -19.91 3.09
N THR A 6 4.82 -20.79 3.98
CA THR A 6 4.71 -22.25 3.78
C THR A 6 3.27 -22.75 3.85
N ARG A 7 2.39 -22.11 4.64
CA ARG A 7 0.98 -22.45 4.72
C ARG A 7 0.26 -22.10 3.41
N ILE A 8 0.56 -20.94 2.83
CA ILE A 8 0.01 -20.51 1.53
C ILE A 8 0.48 -21.45 0.42
N VAL A 9 1.78 -21.77 0.38
CA VAL A 9 2.36 -22.73 -0.58
C VAL A 9 1.77 -24.15 -0.40
N GLY A 10 1.44 -24.55 0.83
CA GLY A 10 0.81 -25.84 1.12
C GLY A 10 -0.64 -25.99 0.65
N VAL A 11 -1.30 -24.91 0.21
CA VAL A 11 -2.66 -24.91 -0.34
C VAL A 11 -2.64 -24.70 -1.87
N VAL A 12 -1.47 -24.49 -2.48
CA VAL A 12 -1.35 -24.25 -3.92
C VAL A 12 -1.73 -25.54 -4.66
N PRO A 13 -2.75 -25.51 -5.55
CA PRO A 13 -3.12 -26.66 -6.35
C PRO A 13 -1.93 -27.08 -7.22
N ASN A 14 -1.70 -28.39 -7.34
CA ASN A 14 -0.62 -28.99 -8.15
C ASN A 14 -0.59 -28.44 -9.61
N ALA A 15 -1.71 -27.90 -10.09
CA ALA A 15 -1.82 -27.21 -11.38
C ALA A 15 -0.93 -25.95 -11.51
N ALA A 16 -0.62 -25.23 -10.44
CA ALA A 16 0.22 -24.02 -10.49
C ALA A 16 1.67 -24.34 -10.88
N TYR A 17 2.19 -25.51 -10.51
CA TYR A 17 3.54 -25.96 -10.89
C TYR A 17 3.71 -26.21 -12.39
N ARG A 18 2.62 -26.21 -13.19
CA ARG A 18 2.71 -26.25 -14.66
C ARG A 18 3.07 -24.88 -15.26
N HIS A 19 2.88 -23.80 -14.51
CA HIS A 19 3.09 -22.43 -14.98
C HIS A 19 4.32 -21.76 -14.36
N PHE A 20 4.86 -22.31 -13.27
CA PHE A 20 6.02 -21.77 -12.58
C PHE A 20 7.12 -22.82 -12.48
N ALA A 21 8.34 -22.47 -12.87
CA ALA A 21 9.49 -23.36 -12.88
C ALA A 21 9.93 -23.77 -11.47
N ASN A 22 9.67 -22.93 -10.46
CA ASN A 22 9.98 -23.24 -9.06
C ASN A 22 9.11 -22.46 -8.06
N ARG A 23 9.31 -22.76 -6.77
CA ARG A 23 8.60 -22.14 -5.64
C ARG A 23 8.84 -20.64 -5.55
N ASP A 24 10.05 -20.17 -5.86
CA ASP A 24 10.40 -18.75 -5.74
C ASP A 24 9.72 -17.93 -6.83
N GLU A 25 9.60 -18.48 -8.04
CA GLU A 25 8.87 -17.87 -9.15
C GLU A 25 7.36 -17.79 -8.86
N LEU A 26 6.78 -18.87 -8.33
CA LEU A 26 5.39 -18.86 -7.87
C LEU A 26 5.18 -17.81 -6.76
N LEU A 27 6.09 -17.75 -5.78
CA LEU A 27 5.97 -16.79 -4.68
C LEU A 27 6.08 -15.35 -5.19
N ALA A 28 7.01 -15.07 -6.11
CA ALA A 28 7.14 -13.76 -6.76
C ALA A 28 5.86 -13.35 -7.51
N ALA A 29 5.24 -14.29 -8.23
CA ALA A 29 3.99 -14.04 -8.94
C ALA A 29 2.83 -13.72 -7.98
N VAL A 30 2.72 -14.45 -6.87
CA VAL A 30 1.69 -14.16 -5.84
C VAL A 30 1.96 -12.82 -5.15
N CYS A 31 3.22 -12.49 -4.85
CA CYS A 31 3.59 -11.17 -4.32
C CYS A 31 3.20 -10.05 -5.29
N SER A 32 3.50 -10.22 -6.59
CA SER A 32 3.14 -9.25 -7.63
C SER A 32 1.62 -9.07 -7.75
N ALA A 33 0.85 -10.16 -7.73
CA ALA A 33 -0.61 -10.09 -7.75
C ALA A 33 -1.18 -9.38 -6.51
N ALA A 34 -0.63 -9.65 -5.32
CA ALA A 34 -1.06 -9.00 -4.09
C ALA A 34 -0.75 -7.49 -4.06
N ILE A 35 0.42 -7.08 -4.60
CA ILE A 35 0.76 -5.66 -4.77
C ILE A 35 -0.14 -4.99 -5.82
N GLY A 36 -0.49 -5.70 -6.89
CA GLY A 36 -1.44 -5.24 -7.91
C GLY A 36 -2.83 -4.97 -7.34
N GLU A 37 -3.36 -5.90 -6.54
CA GLU A 37 -4.66 -5.73 -5.85
C GLU A 37 -4.64 -4.51 -4.92
N LEU A 38 -3.56 -4.32 -4.14
CA LEU A 38 -3.40 -3.12 -3.31
C LEU A 38 -3.39 -1.84 -4.16
N ALA A 39 -2.66 -1.84 -5.27
CA ALA A 39 -2.60 -0.70 -6.18
C ALA A 39 -3.97 -0.38 -6.77
N ASP A 40 -4.74 -1.37 -7.20
CA ASP A 40 -6.06 -1.15 -7.77
C ASP A 40 -7.04 -0.60 -6.71
N ARG A 41 -7.03 -1.12 -5.48
CA ARG A 41 -7.83 -0.55 -4.37
C ARG A 41 -7.46 0.89 -4.03
N MET A 42 -6.17 1.23 -4.09
CA MET A 42 -5.72 2.61 -3.90
C MET A 42 -6.22 3.53 -5.02
N ALA A 43 -6.14 3.07 -6.27
CA ALA A 43 -6.61 3.82 -7.44
C ALA A 43 -8.13 4.05 -7.39
N ASP A 44 -8.91 3.03 -7.02
CA ASP A 44 -10.36 3.13 -6.81
C ASP A 44 -10.69 4.14 -5.69
N GLY A 45 -9.93 4.09 -4.60
CA GLY A 45 -10.04 5.06 -3.50
C GLY A 45 -9.85 6.49 -3.98
N VAL A 46 -8.78 6.75 -4.73
CA VAL A 46 -8.48 8.07 -5.33
C VAL A 46 -9.60 8.50 -6.30
N ALA A 47 -10.05 7.60 -7.18
CA ALA A 47 -11.10 7.88 -8.15
C ALA A 47 -12.46 8.20 -7.52
N SER A 48 -12.72 7.68 -6.31
CA SER A 48 -13.94 7.96 -5.56
C SER A 48 -13.99 9.36 -4.92
N VAL A 49 -12.85 10.06 -4.82
CA VAL A 49 -12.78 11.37 -4.15
C VAL A 49 -13.40 12.45 -5.04
N PRO A 50 -14.47 13.14 -4.57
CA PRO A 50 -15.06 14.25 -5.31
C PRO A 50 -14.07 15.40 -5.54
N GLY A 51 -14.31 16.19 -6.59
CA GLY A 51 -13.48 17.34 -6.95
C GLY A 51 -12.54 17.06 -8.13
N ARG A 52 -12.05 18.13 -8.76
CA ARG A 52 -11.14 18.06 -9.90
C ARG A 52 -9.69 17.90 -9.43
N PHE A 53 -8.85 17.31 -10.29
CA PHE A 53 -7.40 17.39 -10.13
C PHE A 53 -6.96 18.85 -10.04
N GLY A 54 -6.03 19.15 -9.13
CA GLY A 54 -5.55 20.52 -8.89
C GLY A 54 -6.46 21.36 -7.99
N ASP A 55 -7.47 20.78 -7.35
CA ASP A 55 -8.17 21.42 -6.22
C ASP A 55 -7.46 21.05 -4.89
N PRO A 56 -7.01 22.03 -4.09
CA PRO A 56 -6.24 21.76 -2.87
C PRO A 56 -6.94 20.83 -1.87
N ALA A 57 -8.26 20.97 -1.69
CA ALA A 57 -9.03 20.13 -0.78
C ALA A 57 -9.16 18.70 -1.33
N ALA A 58 -9.44 18.58 -2.63
CA ALA A 58 -9.54 17.29 -3.31
C ALA A 58 -8.20 16.53 -3.35
N ALA A 59 -7.07 17.23 -3.49
CA ALA A 59 -5.72 16.66 -3.46
C ALA A 59 -5.39 16.06 -2.08
N GLY A 60 -5.69 16.81 -1.00
CA GLY A 60 -5.54 16.30 0.38
C GLY A 60 -6.38 15.05 0.65
N GLU A 61 -7.61 15.02 0.15
CA GLU A 61 -8.48 13.86 0.30
C GLU A 61 -8.03 12.64 -0.54
N ARG A 62 -7.39 12.83 -1.70
CA ARG A 62 -6.78 11.73 -2.48
C ARG A 62 -5.63 11.08 -1.75
N LEU A 63 -4.75 11.87 -1.14
CA LEU A 63 -3.68 11.32 -0.29
C LEU A 63 -4.27 10.55 0.90
N ARG A 64 -5.32 11.08 1.53
CA ARG A 64 -6.03 10.36 2.61
C ARG A 64 -6.65 9.06 2.11
N ALA A 65 -7.26 9.07 0.93
CA ALA A 65 -7.89 7.90 0.31
C ALA A 65 -6.87 6.78 0.02
N ILE A 66 -5.66 7.13 -0.43
CA ILE A 66 -4.54 6.18 -0.58
C ILE A 66 -4.26 5.45 0.74
N GLY A 67 -4.06 6.21 1.84
CA GLY A 67 -3.79 5.61 3.15
C GLY A 67 -4.96 4.78 3.68
N ALA A 68 -6.20 5.23 3.47
CA ALA A 68 -7.40 4.51 3.88
C ALA A 68 -7.56 3.17 3.11
N ALA A 69 -7.34 3.17 1.80
CA ALA A 69 -7.36 1.96 0.98
C ALA A 69 -6.27 0.97 1.39
N TYR A 70 -5.08 1.48 1.75
CA TYR A 70 -3.99 0.66 2.29
C TYR A 70 -4.39 -0.05 3.58
N PHE A 71 -4.98 0.67 4.54
CA PHE A 71 -5.47 0.08 5.78
C PHE A 71 -6.62 -0.91 5.53
N ALA A 72 -7.55 -0.58 4.64
CA ALA A 72 -8.62 -1.50 4.26
C ALA A 72 -8.08 -2.81 3.70
N PHE A 73 -7.15 -2.75 2.74
CA PHE A 73 -6.51 -3.94 2.19
C PHE A 73 -5.81 -4.78 3.28
N ALA A 74 -5.06 -4.14 4.18
CA ALA A 74 -4.39 -4.85 5.27
C ALA A 74 -5.36 -5.58 6.23
N ARG A 75 -6.55 -5.02 6.46
CA ARG A 75 -7.58 -5.61 7.32
C ARG A 75 -8.41 -6.67 6.60
N ASP A 76 -8.82 -6.40 5.37
CA ASP A 76 -9.73 -7.24 4.60
C ASP A 76 -9.00 -8.48 4.05
N GLU A 77 -7.72 -8.33 3.70
CA GLU A 77 -6.89 -9.36 3.07
C GLU A 77 -5.57 -9.61 3.82
N PRO A 78 -5.58 -9.96 5.11
CA PRO A 78 -4.36 -10.04 5.93
C PRO A 78 -3.35 -11.07 5.40
N GLY A 79 -3.82 -12.12 4.71
CA GLY A 79 -2.98 -13.09 4.04
C GLY A 79 -2.27 -12.53 2.81
N LEU A 80 -3.01 -11.83 1.93
CA LEU A 80 -2.42 -11.18 0.75
C LEU A 80 -1.49 -10.04 1.17
N PHE A 81 -1.86 -9.27 2.19
CA PHE A 81 -0.99 -8.25 2.77
C PHE A 81 0.32 -8.83 3.29
N ALA A 82 0.26 -9.96 4.01
CA ALA A 82 1.47 -10.65 4.46
C ALA A 82 2.35 -11.10 3.29
N VAL A 83 1.75 -11.60 2.20
CA VAL A 83 2.48 -12.04 1.00
C VAL A 83 3.07 -10.87 0.22
N ALA A 84 2.31 -9.79 0.03
CA ALA A 84 2.74 -8.59 -0.68
C ALA A 84 4.06 -8.02 -0.15
N PHE A 85 4.37 -8.26 1.14
CA PHE A 85 5.58 -7.78 1.79
C PHE A 85 6.49 -8.90 2.33
N ALA A 86 6.27 -10.17 1.94
CA ALA A 86 7.00 -11.33 2.47
C ALA A 86 8.44 -11.48 1.94
N LEU A 87 8.78 -10.88 0.79
CA LEU A 87 10.08 -11.06 0.14
C LEU A 87 10.84 -9.73 -0.04
N PRO A 88 11.51 -9.22 1.01
CA PRO A 88 12.28 -7.97 0.96
C PRO A 88 13.26 -7.85 -0.22
N GLN A 89 13.88 -8.97 -0.62
CA GLN A 89 14.95 -9.01 -1.63
C GLN A 89 14.46 -9.14 -3.08
N GLN A 90 13.16 -9.38 -3.30
CA GLN A 90 12.55 -9.27 -4.63
C GLN A 90 11.80 -7.94 -4.81
N HIS A 91 11.68 -7.13 -3.76
CA HIS A 91 11.21 -5.74 -3.85
C HIS A 91 12.29 -4.79 -4.36
N THR A 92 13.00 -5.13 -5.43
CA THR A 92 13.69 -4.11 -6.25
C THR A 92 12.65 -3.23 -6.97
N TYR A 93 11.45 -2.97 -6.40
CA TYR A 93 10.24 -2.56 -7.13
C TYR A 93 10.34 -2.94 -8.62
N PRO A 94 10.60 -4.23 -8.95
CA PRO A 94 10.90 -4.56 -10.32
C PRO A 94 9.57 -4.44 -11.01
N ILE A 95 9.46 -3.45 -11.90
CA ILE A 95 8.42 -3.39 -12.91
C ILE A 95 8.45 -4.78 -13.58
N PRO A 96 7.43 -5.64 -13.37
CA PRO A 96 7.37 -6.89 -14.10
C PRO A 96 7.25 -6.50 -15.56
N ASP A 97 8.27 -6.85 -16.34
CA ASP A 97 8.30 -6.78 -17.79
C ASP A 97 7.82 -5.47 -18.40
N GLY A 98 8.47 -4.34 -18.09
CA GLY A 98 8.46 -3.11 -18.91
C GLY A 98 7.10 -2.54 -19.34
N THR A 99 6.00 -2.99 -18.74
CA THR A 99 4.61 -2.72 -19.15
C THR A 99 3.76 -2.23 -17.98
N ALA A 100 4.21 -2.42 -16.73
CA ALA A 100 3.57 -1.76 -15.60
C ALA A 100 4.05 -0.31 -15.54
N ASP A 101 3.15 0.60 -15.88
CA ASP A 101 3.28 2.03 -15.64
C ASP A 101 3.79 2.26 -14.19
N PRO A 102 4.99 2.85 -13.99
CA PRO A 102 5.54 3.12 -12.66
C PRO A 102 4.56 3.87 -11.75
N ASP A 103 3.70 4.68 -12.37
CA ASP A 103 2.69 5.51 -11.72
C ASP A 103 1.54 4.69 -11.14
N ARG A 104 1.35 3.44 -11.60
CA ARG A 104 0.31 2.54 -11.07
C ARG A 104 0.74 1.76 -9.83
N SER A 105 2.04 1.68 -9.50
CA SER A 105 2.48 1.01 -8.27
C SER A 105 1.98 1.74 -7.02
N PRO A 106 1.86 1.08 -5.84
CA PRO A 106 1.43 1.77 -4.62
C PRO A 106 2.31 2.97 -4.24
N LEU A 107 3.64 2.84 -4.42
CA LEU A 107 4.57 3.95 -4.18
C LEU A 107 4.48 5.02 -5.27
N GLY A 108 4.22 4.64 -6.52
CA GLY A 108 3.96 5.55 -7.64
C GLY A 108 2.74 6.43 -7.35
N GLN A 109 1.62 5.82 -6.99
CA GLN A 109 0.39 6.54 -6.63
C GLN A 109 0.58 7.50 -5.46
N LEU A 110 1.34 7.09 -4.42
CA LEU A 110 1.71 8.00 -3.32
C LEU A 110 2.53 9.19 -3.83
N ARG A 111 3.52 8.96 -4.71
CA ARG A 111 4.31 10.03 -5.31
C ARG A 111 3.44 10.99 -6.11
N SER A 112 2.56 10.49 -6.97
CA SER A 112 1.64 11.31 -7.76
C SER A 112 0.73 12.17 -6.89
N ALA A 113 0.19 11.62 -5.79
CA ALA A 113 -0.62 12.40 -4.86
C ALA A 113 0.19 13.50 -4.14
N LEU A 114 1.44 13.20 -3.78
CA LEU A 114 2.35 14.20 -3.20
C LEU A 114 2.75 15.28 -4.20
N ASP A 115 2.88 14.94 -5.49
CA ASP A 115 3.17 15.89 -6.56
C ASP A 115 1.97 16.82 -6.81
N GLU A 116 0.73 16.28 -6.83
CA GLU A 116 -0.49 17.10 -6.89
C GLU A 116 -0.58 18.08 -5.70
N LEU A 117 -0.18 17.68 -4.50
CA LEU A 117 -0.14 18.56 -3.33
C LEU A 117 0.87 19.71 -3.48
N VAL A 118 1.98 19.48 -4.20
CA VAL A 118 2.92 20.55 -4.55
C VAL A 118 2.31 21.49 -5.58
N GLU A 119 1.68 20.95 -6.62
CA GLU A 119 1.03 21.74 -7.68
C GLU A 119 -0.09 22.63 -7.16
N THR A 120 -0.84 22.15 -6.16
CA THR A 120 -1.91 22.90 -5.49
C THR A 120 -1.43 23.88 -4.42
N GLY A 121 -0.13 23.89 -4.12
CA GLY A 121 0.46 24.76 -3.09
C GLY A 121 0.19 24.31 -1.65
N VAL A 122 -0.36 23.11 -1.45
CA VAL A 122 -0.57 22.52 -0.11
C VAL A 122 0.75 22.06 0.50
N LEU A 123 1.66 21.51 -0.31
CA LEU A 123 2.98 21.04 0.12
C LEU A 123 4.08 21.94 -0.45
N ASP A 124 4.96 22.47 0.42
CA ASP A 124 6.15 23.22 -0.03
C ASP A 124 7.04 22.32 -0.90
N PRO A 125 7.38 22.72 -2.14
CA PRO A 125 8.27 21.96 -3.03
C PRO A 125 9.60 21.55 -2.36
N LYS A 126 10.12 22.34 -1.42
CA LYS A 126 11.36 22.03 -0.69
C LYS A 126 11.23 20.83 0.25
N ARG A 127 10.01 20.50 0.68
CA ARG A 127 9.71 19.37 1.58
C ARG A 127 9.39 18.10 0.81
N ARG A 128 9.07 18.20 -0.49
CA ARG A 128 8.65 17.08 -1.33
C ARG A 128 9.70 15.96 -1.49
N PRO A 129 11.01 16.24 -1.68
CA PRO A 129 11.99 15.20 -1.94
C PRO A 129 12.07 14.16 -0.80
N GLY A 130 11.78 12.90 -1.12
CA GLY A 130 11.87 11.78 -0.18
C GLY A 130 10.75 11.67 0.84
N LEU A 131 9.74 12.55 0.80
CA LEU A 131 8.62 12.55 1.74
C LEU A 131 7.75 11.29 1.64
N GLU A 132 7.76 10.60 0.49
CA GLU A 132 7.04 9.35 0.30
C GLU A 132 7.49 8.24 1.28
N TYR A 133 8.76 8.20 1.67
CA TYR A 133 9.30 7.13 2.51
C TYR A 133 8.85 7.20 3.97
N PRO A 134 8.92 8.35 4.69
CA PRO A 134 8.37 8.45 6.04
C PRO A 134 6.85 8.30 6.07
N ILE A 135 6.12 8.79 5.07
CA ILE A 135 4.66 8.57 4.96
C ILE A 135 4.38 7.08 4.78
N TRP A 136 5.04 6.42 3.83
CA TRP A 136 4.92 4.98 3.60
C TRP A 136 5.23 4.17 4.86
N SER A 137 6.35 4.49 5.53
CA SER A 137 6.76 3.84 6.77
C SER A 137 5.69 3.95 7.87
N THR A 138 5.08 5.13 8.00
CA THR A 138 4.05 5.40 9.01
C THR A 138 2.79 4.59 8.76
N VAL A 139 2.28 4.58 7.51
CA VAL A 139 1.10 3.79 7.14
C VAL A 139 1.38 2.29 7.22
N HIS A 140 2.49 1.84 6.64
CA HIS A 140 2.88 0.42 6.66
C HIS A 140 3.09 -0.09 8.09
N GLY A 141 3.80 0.69 8.93
CA GLY A 141 4.05 0.35 10.32
C GLY A 141 2.75 0.21 11.12
N MET A 142 1.82 1.15 10.96
CA MET A 142 0.51 1.08 11.60
C MET A 142 -0.28 -0.17 11.16
N ALA A 143 -0.30 -0.47 9.86
CA ALA A 143 -0.95 -1.67 9.32
C ALA A 143 -0.34 -2.97 9.87
N VAL A 144 0.99 -3.05 9.93
CA VAL A 144 1.71 -4.21 10.50
C VAL A 144 1.40 -4.36 11.98
N LEU A 145 1.45 -3.27 12.76
CA LEU A 145 1.16 -3.27 14.19
C LEU A 145 -0.29 -3.73 14.48
N ALA A 146 -1.25 -3.29 13.67
CA ALA A 146 -2.68 -3.59 13.79
C ALA A 146 -3.08 -4.99 13.30
N GLY A 147 -2.35 -5.54 12.32
CA GLY A 147 -2.67 -6.85 11.72
C GLY A 147 -1.87 -8.00 12.32
N GLN A 148 -0.55 -7.85 12.44
CA GLN A 148 0.37 -8.92 12.86
C GLN A 148 1.08 -8.60 14.18
N GLY A 149 1.07 -7.34 14.60
CA GLY A 149 1.78 -6.86 15.76
C GLY A 149 0.93 -6.81 17.04
N PRO A 150 1.41 -6.08 18.06
CA PRO A 150 0.82 -6.08 19.40
C PRO A 150 -0.58 -5.46 19.46
N LEU A 151 -0.99 -4.71 18.45
CA LEU A 151 -2.31 -4.09 18.42
C LEU A 151 -3.40 -5.02 17.85
N ARG A 152 -3.05 -6.22 17.38
CA ARG A 152 -4.03 -7.17 16.81
C ARG A 152 -5.17 -7.55 17.77
N ASP A 153 -4.87 -7.56 19.08
CA ASP A 153 -5.79 -7.96 20.14
C ASP A 153 -6.61 -6.75 20.67
N VAL A 154 -6.34 -5.55 20.15
CA VAL A 154 -7.10 -4.33 20.45
C VAL A 154 -8.44 -4.36 19.69
N PRO A 155 -9.56 -3.92 20.32
CA PRO A 155 -10.86 -3.88 19.67
C PRO A 155 -10.81 -3.18 18.30
N GLU A 156 -11.53 -3.72 17.32
CA GLU A 156 -11.50 -3.19 15.94
C GLU A 156 -11.84 -1.70 15.87
N ALA A 157 -12.83 -1.25 16.64
CA ALA A 157 -13.21 0.15 16.70
C ALA A 157 -12.05 1.07 17.15
N GLU A 158 -11.23 0.60 18.09
CA GLU A 158 -10.08 1.34 18.57
C GLU A 158 -8.91 1.30 17.56
N ARG A 159 -8.70 0.16 16.88
CA ARG A 159 -7.74 0.09 15.76
C ARG A 159 -8.11 1.06 14.63
N ARG A 160 -9.39 1.15 14.26
CA ARG A 160 -9.88 2.12 13.26
C ARG A 160 -9.63 3.57 13.69
N GLN A 161 -9.80 3.88 14.97
CA GLN A 161 -9.46 5.21 15.49
C GLN A 161 -7.97 5.51 15.40
N LEU A 162 -7.10 4.52 15.64
CA LEU A 162 -5.65 4.69 15.49
C LEU A 162 -5.28 4.95 14.03
N GLU A 163 -5.85 4.20 13.09
CA GLU A 163 -5.65 4.41 11.65
C GLU A 163 -6.06 5.82 11.20
N GLU A 164 -7.26 6.29 11.61
CA GLU A 164 -7.71 7.65 11.31
C GLU A 164 -6.79 8.72 11.93
N ARG A 165 -6.30 8.50 13.15
CA ARG A 165 -5.31 9.40 13.78
C ARG A 165 -3.99 9.40 13.02
N THR A 166 -3.54 8.26 12.51
CA THR A 166 -2.35 8.17 11.66
C THR A 166 -2.51 9.00 10.40
N LEU A 167 -3.66 8.90 9.71
CA LEU A 167 -3.93 9.72 8.52
C LEU A 167 -4.04 11.22 8.84
N ALA A 168 -4.65 11.58 9.97
CA ALA A 168 -4.70 12.96 10.43
C ALA A 168 -3.31 13.54 10.69
N MET A 169 -2.44 12.78 11.38
CA MET A 169 -1.05 13.17 11.64
C MET A 169 -0.28 13.39 10.33
N ILE A 170 -0.42 12.50 9.34
CA ILE A 170 0.23 12.67 8.03
C ILE A 170 -0.21 13.99 7.39
N ARG A 171 -1.52 14.29 7.41
CA ARG A 171 -2.05 15.54 6.86
C ARG A 171 -1.50 16.78 7.57
N GLU A 172 -1.37 16.75 8.89
CA GLU A 172 -0.75 17.84 9.67
C GLU A 172 0.71 18.07 9.27
N THR A 173 1.44 17.01 8.90
CA THR A 173 2.82 17.16 8.41
C THR A 173 2.93 17.78 7.02
N LEU A 174 1.84 18.01 6.29
CA LEU A 174 1.91 18.60 4.94
C LEU A 174 1.87 20.12 4.98
N GLY A 175 1.21 20.70 6.00
CA GLY A 175 1.10 22.14 6.24
C GLY A 175 2.31 22.76 6.93
#